data_AF-A0A525VML4-F1
#
_entry.id   AF-A0A525VML4-F1
#
_cell.length_a   1.000
_cell.length_b   1.000
_cell.length_c   1.000
_cell.angle_alpha   90.00
_cell.angle_beta   90.00
_cell.angle_gamma   90.00
#
_symmetry.space_group_name_H-M   'P 1'
#
loop_
_entity.id
_entity.type
_entity.pdbx_description
1 polymer ?
#
loop_
_entity_poly.entity_id
_entity_poly.type
_entity_poly.pdbx_seq_one_letter_code
_entity_poly.pdbx_strand_id
1 'polypeptide(L)'
;MLFEAAILLSVVTLGSLVIYPIFGVALLFITKPIVDATWEHIIVAGMPLTQIVAGLVPLVMLGHLCFPKPGQRLSQIPLYQIWTVYTLVLCAAAVAIIYNQDPRSGFSVLLRHLNGLIGFYMIQAYFRESWQIQRLLQALIVAGIAPISMGIYQLATGTVWRGEEQQIEGIVRNIGLYHDAITIRHYALQTILSGLLYVGLFPPRRPVVTTGLWSYVALASVVLSKAYSKAGLLILVLWAVVWTLLRRRFMTFFVLAGIGAVVGGYLASQYVSQVATIYGKELGFLSGTVGADRTFNGRWYIWQDKFVEWGQLGSVAKLLGSGKEALGAHNDYLQILFHAGIVGLALYLILLASVGFLLIRNACRRADPLAVAGLMLYLAWIVDSVGLVPSAYSGYQWFVWGLIGLSLRIRQDERGDLRVIESERAGLVVTDSSCTVPRGVAGRRFPLVSE
;
A
#
# COMPACT_ATOMS: atom_id res chain seq x y z
N MET A 1 -18.30 16.47 -16.45
CA MET A 1 -17.87 15.20 -17.07
C MET A 1 -17.03 14.30 -16.17
N LEU A 2 -15.72 14.57 -15.91
CA LEU A 2 -14.87 13.64 -15.12
C LEU A 2 -15.43 13.39 -13.71
N PHE A 3 -15.87 14.44 -13.02
CA PHE A 3 -16.44 14.36 -11.68
C PHE A 3 -17.75 13.55 -11.63
N GLU A 4 -18.67 13.77 -12.56
CA GLU A 4 -19.92 13.00 -12.66
C GLU A 4 -19.64 11.51 -12.91
N ALA A 5 -18.66 11.22 -13.77
CA ALA A 5 -18.20 9.85 -14.01
C ALA A 5 -17.62 9.24 -12.72
N ALA A 6 -16.83 9.98 -11.95
CA ALA A 6 -16.29 9.51 -10.67
C ALA A 6 -17.39 9.20 -9.63
N ILE A 7 -18.45 10.01 -9.56
CA ILE A 7 -19.61 9.75 -8.70
C ILE A 7 -20.30 8.46 -9.13
N LEU A 8 -20.64 8.33 -10.42
CA LEU A 8 -21.30 7.14 -10.96
C LEU A 8 -20.47 5.87 -10.70
N LEU A 9 -19.17 5.92 -11.01
CA LEU A 9 -18.25 4.81 -10.76
C LEU A 9 -18.17 4.46 -9.27
N SER A 10 -18.17 5.46 -8.38
CA SER A 10 -18.17 5.21 -6.92
C SER A 10 -19.42 4.49 -6.46
N VAL A 11 -20.60 4.89 -6.95
CA VAL A 11 -21.89 4.23 -6.64
C VAL A 11 -21.89 2.80 -7.15
N VAL A 12 -21.49 2.58 -8.41
CA VAL A 12 -21.42 1.23 -9.01
C VAL A 12 -20.43 0.34 -8.28
N THR A 13 -19.25 0.86 -7.92
CA THR A 13 -18.23 0.14 -7.16
C THR A 13 -18.73 -0.23 -5.77
N LEU A 14 -19.30 0.70 -5.01
CA LEU A 14 -19.80 0.44 -3.66
C LEU A 14 -20.99 -0.52 -3.67
N GLY A 15 -21.94 -0.35 -4.60
CA GLY A 15 -23.04 -1.29 -4.79
C GLY A 15 -22.56 -2.68 -5.16
N SER A 16 -21.57 -2.78 -6.05
CA SER A 16 -20.92 -4.05 -6.40
C SER A 16 -20.18 -4.67 -5.22
N LEU A 17 -19.56 -3.87 -4.36
CA LEU A 17 -18.87 -4.35 -3.15
C LEU A 17 -19.85 -4.94 -2.14
N VAL A 18 -21.07 -4.40 -2.05
CA VAL A 18 -22.14 -4.95 -1.21
C VAL A 18 -22.67 -6.27 -1.78
N ILE A 19 -22.98 -6.32 -3.08
CA ILE A 19 -23.68 -7.46 -3.70
C ILE A 19 -22.71 -8.59 -4.09
N TYR A 20 -21.60 -8.25 -4.73
CA TYR A 20 -20.61 -9.18 -5.31
C TYR A 20 -19.18 -8.78 -4.91
N PRO A 21 -18.75 -9.06 -3.66
CA PRO A 21 -17.54 -8.45 -3.10
C PRO A 21 -16.27 -8.69 -3.91
N ILE A 22 -16.07 -9.88 -4.49
CA ILE A 22 -14.89 -10.15 -5.36
C ILE A 22 -14.84 -9.17 -6.53
N PHE A 23 -15.97 -8.93 -7.19
CA PHE A 23 -16.07 -8.00 -8.31
C PHE A 23 -15.99 -6.54 -7.84
N GLY A 24 -16.65 -6.22 -6.74
CA GLY A 24 -16.58 -4.89 -6.12
C GLY A 24 -15.17 -4.48 -5.72
N VAL A 25 -14.35 -5.38 -5.19
CA VAL A 25 -12.94 -5.09 -4.87
C VAL A 25 -12.12 -4.85 -6.14
N ALA A 26 -12.32 -5.63 -7.19
CA ALA A 26 -11.64 -5.39 -8.47
C ALA A 26 -12.04 -4.03 -9.08
N LEU A 27 -13.33 -3.71 -9.10
CA LEU A 27 -13.83 -2.40 -9.52
C LEU A 27 -13.31 -1.26 -8.64
N LEU A 28 -13.18 -1.49 -7.34
CA LEU A 28 -12.63 -0.51 -6.41
C LEU A 28 -11.23 -0.09 -6.84
N PHE A 29 -10.33 -1.04 -7.11
CA PHE A 29 -9.00 -0.71 -7.60
C PHE A 29 -9.01 0.01 -8.95
N ILE A 30 -9.83 -0.46 -9.91
CA ILE A 30 -9.92 0.14 -11.25
C ILE A 30 -10.42 1.59 -11.21
N THR A 31 -11.43 1.86 -10.38
CA THR A 31 -12.12 3.16 -10.34
C THR A 31 -11.47 4.16 -9.40
N LYS A 32 -10.74 3.70 -8.37
CA LYS A 32 -10.10 4.57 -7.36
C LYS A 32 -9.18 5.66 -7.94
N PRO A 33 -8.33 5.43 -8.97
CA PRO A 33 -7.55 6.51 -9.58
C PRO A 33 -8.41 7.63 -10.18
N ILE A 34 -9.55 7.29 -10.78
CA ILE A 34 -10.49 8.29 -11.33
C ILE A 34 -11.13 9.10 -10.21
N VAL A 35 -11.49 8.43 -9.10
CA VAL A 35 -12.01 9.10 -7.90
C VAL A 35 -10.96 10.02 -7.28
N ASP A 36 -9.70 9.59 -7.21
CA ASP A 36 -8.60 10.39 -6.64
C ASP A 36 -8.25 11.62 -7.48
N ALA A 37 -8.47 11.57 -8.80
CA ALA A 37 -8.35 12.75 -9.66
C ALA A 37 -9.45 13.81 -9.42
N THR A 38 -10.43 13.53 -8.55
CA THR A 38 -11.54 14.43 -8.21
C THR A 38 -11.53 14.90 -6.76
N TRP A 39 -10.38 14.79 -6.07
CA TRP A 39 -10.26 15.03 -4.64
C TRP A 39 -10.66 16.44 -4.16
N GLU A 40 -10.61 17.46 -5.02
CA GLU A 40 -11.01 18.85 -4.68
C GLU A 40 -12.53 19.01 -4.60
N HIS A 41 -13.29 18.12 -5.24
CA HIS A 41 -14.73 18.26 -5.34
C HIS A 41 -15.42 17.76 -4.08
N ILE A 42 -15.98 18.71 -3.34
CA ILE A 42 -16.82 18.48 -2.17
C ILE A 42 -18.22 18.05 -2.62
N ILE A 43 -18.78 17.00 -2.01
CA ILE A 43 -20.13 16.49 -2.34
C ILE A 43 -21.10 16.75 -1.18
N VAL A 44 -21.00 15.96 -0.11
CA VAL A 44 -21.98 15.96 0.99
C VAL A 44 -21.28 16.40 2.28
N ALA A 45 -21.90 17.33 3.01
CA ALA A 45 -21.45 17.77 4.33
C ALA A 45 -19.97 18.20 4.40
N GLY A 46 -19.47 18.88 3.37
CA GLY A 46 -18.08 19.33 3.33
C GLY A 46 -17.04 18.22 3.11
N MET A 47 -17.47 17.00 2.78
CA MET A 47 -16.58 15.87 2.50
C MET A 47 -16.36 15.69 0.98
N PRO A 48 -15.10 15.56 0.54
CA PRO A 48 -14.80 15.19 -0.84
C PRO A 48 -15.14 13.72 -1.11
N LEU A 49 -15.35 13.37 -2.38
CA LEU A 49 -15.70 12.01 -2.80
C LEU A 49 -14.70 10.96 -2.32
N THR A 50 -13.41 11.31 -2.30
CA THR A 50 -12.32 10.44 -1.84
C THR A 50 -12.48 10.03 -0.38
N GLN A 51 -12.90 10.94 0.50
CA GLN A 51 -13.16 10.67 1.91
C GLN A 51 -14.41 9.81 2.10
N ILE A 52 -15.48 10.08 1.33
CA ILE A 52 -16.71 9.31 1.38
C ILE A 52 -16.43 7.85 1.00
N VAL A 53 -15.74 7.60 -0.12
CA VAL A 53 -15.37 6.24 -0.56
C VAL A 53 -14.43 5.59 0.47
N ALA A 54 -13.44 6.31 0.98
CA ALA A 54 -12.52 5.80 2.00
C ALA A 54 -13.20 5.45 3.34
N GLY A 55 -14.31 6.11 3.68
CA GLY A 55 -15.10 5.79 4.87
C GLY A 55 -16.09 4.65 4.64
N LEU A 56 -16.75 4.61 3.48
CA LEU A 56 -17.77 3.60 3.19
C LEU A 56 -17.19 2.20 2.93
N VAL A 57 -16.00 2.10 2.30
CA VAL A 57 -15.38 0.78 2.04
C VAL A 57 -15.16 -0.02 3.33
N PRO A 58 -14.52 0.54 4.39
CA PRO A 58 -14.44 -0.14 5.68
C PRO A 58 -15.78 -0.57 6.26
N LEU A 59 -16.81 0.29 6.20
CA LEU A 59 -18.13 -0.01 6.75
C LEU A 59 -18.81 -1.18 6.02
N VAL A 60 -18.78 -1.18 4.68
CA VAL A 60 -19.31 -2.29 3.87
C VAL A 60 -18.56 -3.58 4.19
N MET A 61 -17.24 -3.51 4.31
CA MET A 61 -16.40 -4.67 4.61
C MET A 61 -16.59 -5.21 6.02
N LEU A 62 -16.82 -4.35 7.01
CA LEU A 62 -17.24 -4.76 8.36
C LEU A 62 -18.62 -5.42 8.33
N GLY A 63 -19.56 -4.94 7.50
CA GLY A 63 -20.85 -5.59 7.28
C GLY A 63 -20.69 -7.04 6.78
N HIS A 64 -19.79 -7.29 5.81
CA HIS A 64 -19.47 -8.65 5.36
C HIS A 64 -18.83 -9.51 6.47
N LEU A 65 -18.04 -8.91 7.36
CA LEU A 65 -17.44 -9.61 8.51
C LEU A 65 -18.48 -10.03 9.56
N CYS A 66 -19.60 -9.32 9.67
CA CYS A 66 -20.72 -9.72 10.52
C CYS A 66 -21.46 -10.97 10.00
N PHE A 67 -21.37 -11.25 8.70
CA PHE A 67 -22.00 -12.41 8.05
C PHE A 67 -20.97 -13.24 7.28
N PRO A 68 -19.92 -13.77 7.97
CA PRO A 68 -18.77 -14.34 7.29
C PRO A 68 -19.14 -15.69 6.65
N LYS A 69 -18.82 -15.84 5.37
CA LYS A 69 -18.89 -17.15 4.71
C LYS A 69 -17.80 -18.08 5.26
N PRO A 70 -17.93 -19.41 5.11
CA PRO A 70 -16.84 -20.34 5.42
C PRO A 70 -15.55 -19.89 4.74
N GLY A 71 -14.47 -19.79 5.51
CA GLY A 71 -13.20 -19.26 5.00
C GLY A 71 -13.02 -17.74 5.13
N GLN A 72 -14.01 -16.97 5.56
CA GLN A 72 -13.93 -15.50 5.63
C GLN A 72 -13.97 -14.96 7.06
N ARG A 73 -13.76 -15.84 8.05
CA ARG A 73 -13.84 -15.48 9.48
C ARG A 73 -12.64 -14.62 9.90
N LEU A 74 -12.87 -13.68 10.81
CA LEU A 74 -11.82 -12.81 11.35
C LEU A 74 -10.65 -13.60 11.98
N SER A 75 -10.95 -14.72 12.65
CA SER A 75 -9.94 -15.60 13.26
C SER A 75 -8.98 -16.26 12.27
N GLN A 76 -9.31 -16.23 10.97
CA GLN A 76 -8.47 -16.76 9.92
C GLN A 76 -7.48 -15.72 9.36
N ILE A 77 -7.60 -14.46 9.76
CA ILE A 77 -6.64 -13.42 9.39
C ILE A 77 -5.29 -13.71 10.07
N PRO A 78 -4.16 -13.71 9.34
CA PRO A 78 -2.84 -13.76 9.95
C PRO A 78 -2.68 -12.62 10.95
N LEU A 79 -2.23 -12.94 12.18
CA LEU A 79 -2.06 -11.97 13.26
C LEU A 79 -3.37 -11.28 13.70
N TYR A 80 -4.54 -11.92 13.56
CA TYR A 80 -5.83 -11.30 13.91
C TYR A 80 -5.86 -10.73 15.34
N GLN A 81 -5.19 -11.38 16.30
CA GLN A 81 -5.16 -10.93 17.70
C GLN A 81 -4.49 -9.56 17.83
N ILE A 82 -3.31 -9.39 17.23
CA ILE A 82 -2.55 -8.13 17.26
C ILE A 82 -3.34 -7.03 16.56
N TRP A 83 -3.90 -7.33 15.39
CA TRP A 83 -4.79 -6.42 14.66
C TRP A 83 -6.00 -5.99 15.50
N THR A 84 -6.67 -6.93 16.17
CA THR A 84 -7.84 -6.64 17.00
C THR A 84 -7.48 -5.73 18.16
N VAL A 85 -6.42 -6.06 18.90
CA VAL A 85 -5.96 -5.24 20.04
C VAL A 85 -5.55 -3.84 19.57
N TYR A 86 -4.82 -3.75 18.46
CA TYR A 86 -4.41 -2.47 17.87
C TYR A 86 -5.63 -1.63 17.46
N THR A 87 -6.61 -2.22 16.77
CA THR A 87 -7.84 -1.52 16.37
C THR A 87 -8.67 -1.08 17.57
N LEU A 88 -8.75 -1.88 18.64
CA LEU A 88 -9.45 -1.47 19.87
C LEU A 88 -8.80 -0.24 20.52
N VAL A 89 -7.47 -0.20 20.58
CA VAL A 89 -6.73 0.97 21.10
C VAL A 89 -6.96 2.20 20.22
N LEU A 90 -7.00 2.04 18.90
CA LEU A 90 -7.32 3.12 17.98
C LEU A 90 -8.77 3.60 18.10
N CYS A 91 -9.73 2.70 18.34
CA CYS A 91 -11.10 3.09 18.64
C CYS A 91 -11.18 3.93 19.92
N ALA A 92 -10.46 3.53 20.98
CA ALA A 92 -10.40 4.30 22.22
C ALA A 92 -9.76 5.69 22.01
N ALA A 93 -8.65 5.76 21.25
CA ALA A 93 -8.01 7.01 20.86
C ALA A 93 -8.96 7.91 20.04
N ALA A 94 -9.67 7.34 19.07
CA ALA A 94 -10.64 8.06 18.27
C ALA A 94 -11.75 8.65 19.15
N VAL A 95 -12.33 7.87 20.08
CA VAL A 95 -13.34 8.36 21.04
C VAL A 95 -12.77 9.52 21.88
N ALA A 96 -11.52 9.43 22.34
CA ALA A 96 -10.87 10.52 23.07
C ALA A 96 -10.72 11.79 22.21
N ILE A 97 -10.43 11.64 20.91
CA ILE A 97 -10.37 12.78 19.96
C ILE A 97 -11.77 13.38 19.73
N ILE A 98 -12.81 12.55 19.59
CA ILE A 98 -14.19 13.02 19.45
C ILE A 98 -14.59 13.87 20.67
N TYR A 99 -14.23 13.40 21.87
CA TYR A 99 -14.56 14.10 23.10
C TYR A 99 -13.82 15.43 23.28
N ASN A 100 -12.53 15.50 22.92
CA ASN A 100 -11.68 16.67 23.19
C ASN A 100 -11.59 17.67 22.03
N GLN A 101 -11.94 17.26 20.81
CA GLN A 101 -11.81 18.08 19.61
C GLN A 101 -13.13 18.15 18.84
N ASP A 102 -13.41 17.15 18.00
CA ASP A 102 -14.66 17.07 17.23
C ASP A 102 -14.87 15.65 16.62
N PRO A 103 -16.12 15.28 16.30
CA PRO A 103 -16.43 13.98 15.69
C PRO A 103 -15.69 13.71 14.39
N ARG A 104 -15.50 14.72 13.53
CA ARG A 104 -14.90 14.56 12.20
C ARG A 104 -13.44 14.16 12.32
N SER A 105 -12.66 14.79 13.20
CA SER A 105 -11.27 14.43 13.47
C SER A 105 -11.15 13.03 14.07
N GLY A 106 -12.01 12.65 15.02
CA GLY A 106 -12.00 11.29 15.57
C GLY A 106 -12.34 10.21 14.54
N PHE A 107 -13.37 10.42 13.71
CA PHE A 107 -13.71 9.51 12.61
C PHE A 107 -12.62 9.47 11.53
N SER A 108 -12.00 10.60 11.20
CA SER A 108 -10.87 10.68 10.27
C SER A 108 -9.74 9.75 10.71
N VAL A 109 -9.32 9.83 11.97
CA VAL A 109 -8.26 8.97 12.54
C VAL A 109 -8.69 7.50 12.55
N LEU A 110 -9.91 7.20 13.02
CA LEU A 110 -10.41 5.82 13.07
C LEU A 110 -10.44 5.18 11.68
N LEU A 111 -11.10 5.83 10.72
CA LEU A 111 -11.26 5.31 9.37
C LEU A 111 -9.92 5.20 8.64
N ARG A 112 -9.00 6.14 8.88
CA ARG A 112 -7.63 6.09 8.34
C ARG A 112 -6.95 4.77 8.68
N HIS A 113 -6.95 4.36 9.94
CA HIS A 113 -6.31 3.12 10.36
C HIS A 113 -7.14 1.87 10.08
N LEU A 114 -8.48 1.98 10.12
CA LEU A 114 -9.37 0.88 9.78
C LEU A 114 -9.19 0.44 8.31
N ASN A 115 -8.90 1.37 7.41
CA ASN A 115 -8.57 1.05 6.01
C ASN A 115 -7.37 0.09 5.87
N GLY A 116 -6.38 0.15 6.76
CA GLY A 116 -5.25 -0.78 6.78
C GLY A 116 -5.68 -2.21 7.13
N LEU A 117 -6.45 -2.37 8.21
CA LEU A 117 -7.03 -3.67 8.61
C LEU A 117 -7.94 -4.23 7.51
N ILE A 118 -8.82 -3.40 6.97
CA ILE A 118 -9.75 -3.80 5.93
C ILE A 118 -9.01 -4.15 4.65
N GLY A 119 -7.98 -3.39 4.26
CA GLY A 119 -7.08 -3.76 3.18
C GLY A 119 -6.50 -5.16 3.40
N PHE A 120 -5.92 -5.39 4.58
CA PHE A 120 -5.35 -6.67 4.98
C PHE A 120 -6.34 -7.83 4.87
N TYR A 121 -7.58 -7.65 5.32
CA TYR A 121 -8.64 -8.66 5.26
C TYR A 121 -9.19 -8.86 3.83
N MET A 122 -9.52 -7.78 3.14
CA MET A 122 -10.34 -7.76 1.94
C MET A 122 -9.75 -8.61 0.83
N ILE A 123 -8.45 -8.45 0.53
CA ILE A 123 -7.84 -9.22 -0.56
C ILE A 123 -7.70 -10.71 -0.20
N GLN A 124 -7.20 -11.04 0.98
CA GLN A 124 -6.98 -12.44 1.37
C GLN A 124 -8.29 -13.24 1.56
N ALA A 125 -9.40 -12.56 1.87
CA ALA A 125 -10.70 -13.19 2.07
C ALA A 125 -11.38 -13.56 0.75
N TYR A 126 -11.13 -12.77 -0.31
CA TYR A 126 -11.86 -12.85 -1.58
C TYR A 126 -11.04 -13.40 -2.75
N PHE A 127 -9.71 -13.37 -2.70
CA PHE A 127 -8.84 -13.76 -3.81
C PHE A 127 -7.94 -14.94 -3.43
N ARG A 128 -8.54 -16.12 -3.30
CA ARG A 128 -7.82 -17.35 -2.88
C ARG A 128 -7.46 -18.26 -4.05
N GLU A 129 -8.30 -18.27 -5.07
CA GLU A 129 -8.09 -19.12 -6.23
C GLU A 129 -7.20 -18.42 -7.26
N SER A 130 -6.41 -19.19 -8.01
CA SER A 130 -5.45 -18.63 -8.97
C SER A 130 -6.10 -17.71 -10.00
N TRP A 131 -7.30 -18.03 -10.49
CA TRP A 131 -8.02 -17.18 -11.44
C TRP A 131 -8.50 -15.87 -10.79
N GLN A 132 -8.83 -15.88 -9.50
CA GLN A 132 -9.21 -14.68 -8.76
C GLN A 132 -7.99 -13.77 -8.63
N ILE A 133 -6.86 -14.33 -8.17
CA ILE A 133 -5.59 -13.60 -8.05
C ILE A 133 -5.18 -13.01 -9.40
N GLN A 134 -5.32 -13.77 -10.50
CA GLN A 134 -5.06 -13.27 -11.84
C GLN A 134 -5.92 -12.04 -12.18
N ARG A 135 -7.22 -12.08 -11.89
CA ARG A 135 -8.15 -10.94 -12.11
C ARG A 135 -7.82 -9.74 -11.23
N LEU A 136 -7.42 -9.96 -9.99
CA LEU A 136 -6.95 -8.90 -9.09
C LEU A 136 -5.73 -8.18 -9.68
N LEU A 137 -4.71 -8.94 -10.11
CA LEU A 137 -3.51 -8.36 -10.70
C LEU A 137 -3.84 -7.59 -11.99
N GLN A 138 -4.74 -8.10 -12.81
CA GLN A 138 -5.24 -7.37 -13.98
C GLN A 138 -5.95 -6.07 -13.59
N ALA A 139 -6.81 -6.09 -12.56
CA ALA A 139 -7.47 -4.89 -12.05
C ALA A 139 -6.46 -3.85 -11.55
N LEU A 140 -5.41 -4.27 -10.82
CA LEU A 140 -4.35 -3.39 -10.34
C LEU A 140 -3.50 -2.80 -11.48
N ILE A 141 -3.26 -3.56 -12.56
CA ILE A 141 -2.60 -3.07 -13.79
C ILE A 141 -3.50 -2.06 -14.51
N VAL A 142 -4.79 -2.36 -14.68
CA VAL A 142 -5.76 -1.49 -15.34
C VAL A 142 -5.96 -0.18 -14.57
N ALA A 143 -5.96 -0.23 -13.24
CA ALA A 143 -5.99 0.96 -12.38
C ALA A 143 -4.83 1.93 -12.66
N GLY A 144 -3.69 1.42 -13.15
CA GLY A 144 -2.57 2.26 -13.56
C GLY A 144 -2.85 3.11 -14.80
N ILE A 145 -3.83 2.77 -15.64
CA ILE A 145 -3.94 3.35 -17.00
C ILE A 145 -4.14 4.86 -16.90
N ALA A 146 -5.13 5.31 -16.14
CA ALA A 146 -5.39 6.75 -15.97
C ALA A 146 -4.18 7.54 -15.43
N PRO A 147 -3.55 7.19 -14.28
CA PRO A 147 -2.40 7.94 -13.75
C PRO A 147 -1.17 7.89 -14.66
N ILE A 148 -0.87 6.74 -15.28
CA ILE A 148 0.29 6.61 -16.17
C ILE A 148 0.07 7.38 -17.49
N SER A 149 -1.11 7.28 -18.10
CA SER A 149 -1.46 8.06 -19.30
C SER A 149 -1.40 9.56 -19.03
N MET A 150 -1.88 10.01 -17.87
CA MET A 150 -1.80 11.40 -17.46
C MET A 150 -0.36 11.87 -17.29
N GLY A 151 0.49 11.08 -16.62
CA GLY A 151 1.91 11.39 -16.47
C GLY A 151 2.65 11.46 -17.81
N ILE A 152 2.36 10.54 -18.74
CA ILE A 152 2.91 10.56 -20.11
C ILE A 152 2.43 11.79 -20.87
N TYR A 153 1.14 12.14 -20.75
CA TYR A 153 0.60 13.34 -21.39
C TYR A 153 1.30 14.61 -20.91
N GLN A 154 1.55 14.76 -19.60
CA GLN A 154 2.34 15.88 -19.08
C GLN A 154 3.77 15.88 -19.63
N LEU A 155 4.40 14.71 -19.70
CA LEU A 155 5.75 14.59 -20.26
C LEU A 155 5.81 15.01 -21.73
N ALA A 156 4.79 14.65 -22.51
CA ALA A 156 4.76 14.92 -23.94
C ALA A 156 4.38 16.39 -24.26
N THR A 157 3.47 16.98 -23.48
CA THR A 157 2.90 18.29 -23.78
C THR A 157 3.48 19.44 -22.95
N GLY A 158 4.14 19.13 -21.83
CA GLY A 158 4.52 20.14 -20.84
C GLY A 158 3.33 20.72 -20.08
N THR A 159 2.13 20.16 -20.21
CA THR A 159 0.92 20.68 -19.55
C THR A 159 1.02 20.53 -18.03
N VAL A 160 0.84 21.66 -17.35
CA VAL A 160 0.77 21.75 -15.88
C VAL A 160 -0.66 22.11 -15.52
N TRP A 161 -1.39 21.17 -14.91
CA TRP A 161 -2.79 21.43 -14.51
C TRP A 161 -2.91 22.25 -13.23
N ARG A 162 -1.87 22.28 -12.38
CA ARG A 162 -1.84 23.05 -11.14
C ARG A 162 -0.53 23.81 -11.06
N GLY A 163 -0.57 25.10 -11.44
CA GLY A 163 0.62 25.92 -11.68
C GLY A 163 1.63 25.93 -10.53
N GLU A 164 1.25 26.52 -9.39
CA GLU A 164 2.19 26.80 -8.29
C GLU A 164 2.44 25.59 -7.38
N GLU A 165 1.40 24.80 -7.09
CA GLU A 165 1.49 23.64 -6.19
C GLU A 165 2.39 22.50 -6.72
N GLN A 166 2.67 22.49 -8.02
CA GLN A 166 3.49 21.46 -8.68
C GLN A 166 4.99 21.80 -8.71
N GLN A 167 5.39 22.99 -8.27
CA GLN A 167 6.79 23.41 -8.28
C GLN A 167 7.44 23.16 -6.92
N ILE A 168 8.46 22.30 -6.91
CA ILE A 168 9.37 22.19 -5.77
C ILE A 168 10.71 22.73 -6.22
N GLU A 169 11.07 23.89 -5.69
CA GLU A 169 12.37 24.52 -5.96
C GLU A 169 12.63 24.74 -7.46
N GLY A 170 11.59 25.15 -8.19
CA GLY A 170 11.65 25.37 -9.63
C GLY A 170 11.52 24.09 -10.48
N ILE A 171 11.39 22.91 -9.87
CA ILE A 171 11.13 21.66 -10.60
C ILE A 171 9.63 21.38 -10.63
N VAL A 172 9.07 21.32 -11.83
CA VAL A 172 7.69 20.90 -12.08
C VAL A 172 7.58 19.38 -11.89
N ARG A 173 6.69 18.96 -10.99
CA ARG A 173 6.37 17.55 -10.75
C ARG A 173 5.20 17.11 -11.61
N ASN A 174 5.33 15.94 -12.23
CA ASN A 174 4.26 15.37 -13.04
C ASN A 174 3.23 14.66 -12.15
N ILE A 175 2.40 15.45 -11.47
CA ILE A 175 1.36 14.95 -10.54
C ILE A 175 -0.06 14.96 -11.13
N GLY A 176 -0.23 15.34 -12.39
CA GLY A 176 -1.52 15.29 -13.05
C GLY A 176 -2.61 16.12 -12.38
N LEU A 177 -3.81 15.55 -12.31
CA LEU A 177 -4.98 16.04 -11.56
C LEU A 177 -5.00 15.56 -10.10
N TYR A 178 -3.97 14.84 -9.65
CA TYR A 178 -3.96 14.22 -8.33
C TYR A 178 -3.47 15.20 -7.26
N HIS A 179 -3.92 14.96 -6.02
CA HIS A 179 -3.61 15.81 -4.86
C HIS A 179 -2.12 16.05 -4.68
N ASP A 180 -1.32 15.01 -4.85
CA ASP A 180 0.11 15.06 -4.60
C ASP A 180 0.87 14.02 -5.43
N ALA A 181 2.20 14.13 -5.37
CA ALA A 181 3.12 13.18 -5.99
C ALA A 181 3.02 11.77 -5.40
N ILE A 182 2.49 11.60 -4.18
CA ILE A 182 2.34 10.29 -3.53
C ILE A 182 1.27 9.49 -4.24
N THR A 183 0.23 10.17 -4.71
CA THR A 183 -0.90 9.55 -5.39
C THR A 183 -0.47 8.89 -6.70
N ILE A 184 0.18 9.65 -7.60
CA ILE A 184 0.74 9.06 -8.83
C ILE A 184 1.82 8.03 -8.56
N ARG A 185 2.70 8.32 -7.60
CA ARG A 185 3.76 7.38 -7.22
C ARG A 185 3.20 6.02 -6.84
N HIS A 186 2.17 5.96 -6.00
CA HIS A 186 1.67 4.67 -5.56
C HIS A 186 0.95 3.93 -6.68
N TYR A 187 0.24 4.59 -7.59
CA TYR A 187 -0.33 3.92 -8.76
C TYR A 187 0.74 3.41 -9.73
N ALA A 188 1.84 4.15 -9.89
CA ALA A 188 2.98 3.68 -10.66
C ALA A 188 3.63 2.45 -10.01
N LEU A 189 3.91 2.49 -8.70
CA LEU A 189 4.43 1.35 -7.94
C LEU A 189 3.47 0.15 -7.97
N GLN A 190 2.16 0.38 -7.86
CA GLN A 190 1.12 -0.65 -7.99
C GLN A 190 1.17 -1.32 -9.36
N THR A 191 1.28 -0.53 -10.43
CA THR A 191 1.37 -1.03 -11.80
C THR A 191 2.64 -1.85 -12.01
N ILE A 192 3.79 -1.34 -11.55
CA ILE A 192 5.09 -2.01 -11.62
C ILE A 192 5.02 -3.37 -10.90
N LEU A 193 4.61 -3.38 -9.62
CA LEU A 193 4.56 -4.62 -8.84
C LEU A 193 3.55 -5.62 -9.40
N SER A 194 2.38 -5.16 -9.81
CA SER A 194 1.33 -6.04 -10.33
C SER A 194 1.73 -6.63 -11.68
N GLY A 195 2.43 -5.88 -12.53
CA GLY A 195 3.03 -6.39 -13.76
C GLY A 195 4.09 -7.46 -13.49
N LEU A 196 5.02 -7.20 -12.55
CA LEU A 196 6.03 -8.16 -12.13
C LEU A 196 5.42 -9.45 -11.57
N LEU A 197 4.42 -9.32 -10.69
CA LEU A 197 3.68 -10.44 -10.11
C LEU A 197 2.90 -11.22 -11.16
N TYR A 198 2.25 -10.53 -12.11
CA TYR A 198 1.48 -11.17 -13.16
C TYR A 198 2.38 -12.03 -14.05
N VAL A 199 3.53 -11.52 -14.50
CA VAL A 199 4.50 -12.31 -15.26
C VAL A 199 5.08 -13.45 -14.41
N GLY A 200 5.37 -13.19 -13.14
CA GLY A 200 5.96 -14.17 -12.24
C GLY A 200 5.05 -15.35 -11.87
N LEU A 201 3.73 -15.11 -11.77
CA LEU A 201 2.74 -16.12 -11.39
C LEU A 201 1.98 -16.70 -12.58
N PHE A 202 1.73 -15.89 -13.62
CA PHE A 202 0.90 -16.23 -14.78
C PHE A 202 1.62 -15.86 -16.09
N PRO A 203 2.75 -16.53 -16.42
CA PRO A 203 3.55 -16.20 -17.59
C PRO A 203 2.67 -16.19 -18.85
N PRO A 204 2.56 -15.06 -19.57
CA PRO A 204 1.72 -14.97 -20.75
C PRO A 204 2.25 -15.90 -21.86
N ARG A 205 1.34 -16.63 -22.52
CA ARG A 205 1.70 -17.51 -23.65
C ARG A 205 2.11 -16.75 -24.91
N ARG A 206 1.63 -15.52 -25.08
CA ARG A 206 1.85 -14.71 -26.29
C ARG A 206 2.95 -13.67 -26.01
N PRO A 207 4.04 -13.64 -26.78
CA PRO A 207 5.16 -12.72 -26.54
C PRO A 207 4.72 -11.25 -26.64
N VAL A 208 3.77 -10.92 -27.52
CA VAL A 208 3.20 -9.56 -27.64
C VAL A 208 2.61 -9.06 -26.33
N VAL A 209 1.93 -9.93 -25.56
CA VAL A 209 1.35 -9.56 -24.27
C VAL A 209 2.45 -9.30 -23.25
N THR A 210 3.48 -10.15 -23.22
CA THR A 210 4.64 -9.98 -22.34
C THR A 210 5.39 -8.69 -22.66
N THR A 211 5.68 -8.42 -23.93
CA THR A 211 6.33 -7.18 -24.38
C THR A 211 5.49 -5.96 -24.02
N GLY A 212 4.18 -5.97 -24.30
CA GLY A 212 3.28 -4.87 -23.95
C GLY A 212 3.25 -4.59 -22.45
N LEU A 213 3.26 -5.64 -21.60
CA LEU A 213 3.30 -5.49 -20.15
C LEU A 213 4.63 -4.90 -19.67
N TRP A 214 5.76 -5.33 -20.22
CA TRP A 214 7.06 -4.75 -19.89
C TRP A 214 7.21 -3.30 -20.36
N SER A 215 6.71 -2.97 -21.56
CA SER A 215 6.63 -1.58 -22.02
C SER A 215 5.79 -0.74 -21.06
N TYR A 216 4.68 -1.27 -20.56
CA TYR A 216 3.83 -0.57 -19.62
C TYR A 216 4.48 -0.36 -18.24
N VAL A 217 5.18 -1.37 -17.72
CA VAL A 217 6.00 -1.27 -16.49
C VAL A 217 7.12 -0.23 -16.65
N ALA A 218 7.76 -0.18 -17.83
CA ALA A 218 8.79 0.82 -18.13
C ALA A 218 8.20 2.24 -18.16
N LEU A 219 7.06 2.44 -18.81
CA LEU A 219 6.34 3.72 -18.81
C LEU A 219 5.94 4.15 -17.39
N ALA A 220 5.44 3.23 -16.57
CA ALA A 220 5.13 3.51 -15.17
C ALA A 220 6.37 3.94 -14.38
N SER A 221 7.53 3.34 -14.65
CA SER A 221 8.81 3.72 -14.02
C SER A 221 9.29 5.11 -14.45
N VAL A 222 9.06 5.49 -15.72
CA VAL A 222 9.34 6.84 -16.23
C VAL A 222 8.44 7.88 -15.58
N VAL A 223 7.13 7.60 -15.46
CA VAL A 223 6.21 8.50 -14.76
C VAL A 223 6.59 8.64 -13.29
N LEU A 224 6.95 7.53 -12.63
CA LEU A 224 7.42 7.53 -11.24
C LEU A 224 8.67 8.40 -11.03
N SER A 225 9.64 8.34 -11.94
CA SER A 225 10.85 9.16 -11.83
C SER A 225 10.56 10.65 -11.99
N LYS A 226 9.58 10.99 -12.85
CA LYS A 226 9.13 12.36 -13.13
C LYS A 226 8.15 12.92 -12.11
N ALA A 227 7.66 12.08 -11.19
CA ALA A 227 7.01 12.54 -9.97
C ALA A 227 8.01 13.11 -8.93
N TYR A 228 9.32 12.94 -9.15
CA TYR A 228 10.42 13.44 -8.31
C TYR A 228 10.26 13.10 -6.81
N SER A 229 9.78 11.89 -6.52
CA SER A 229 9.67 11.38 -5.15
C SER A 229 10.95 10.63 -4.74
N LYS A 230 11.75 11.22 -3.85
CA LYS A 230 12.95 10.57 -3.27
C LYS A 230 12.64 9.17 -2.73
N ALA A 231 11.57 9.06 -1.94
CA ALA A 231 11.11 7.79 -1.39
C ALA A 231 10.64 6.82 -2.49
N GLY A 232 9.94 7.30 -3.53
CA GLY A 232 9.51 6.45 -4.65
C GLY A 232 10.69 5.81 -5.40
N LEU A 233 11.75 6.58 -5.66
CA LEU A 233 12.98 6.06 -6.28
C LEU A 233 13.71 5.08 -5.37
N LEU A 234 13.84 5.40 -4.08
CA LEU A 234 14.43 4.49 -3.09
C LEU A 234 13.68 3.16 -3.03
N ILE A 235 12.34 3.20 -3.01
CA ILE A 235 11.48 2.02 -3.03
C ILE A 235 11.71 1.20 -4.30
N LEU A 236 11.78 1.84 -5.47
CA LEU A 236 12.02 1.14 -6.74
C LEU A 236 13.38 0.43 -6.76
N VAL A 237 14.44 1.09 -6.27
CA VAL A 237 15.79 0.49 -6.15
C VAL A 237 15.75 -0.69 -5.18
N LEU A 238 15.14 -0.50 -4.01
CA LEU A 238 15.01 -1.55 -3.01
C LEU A 238 14.23 -2.75 -3.54
N TRP A 239 13.15 -2.50 -4.28
CA TRP A 239 12.36 -3.52 -4.97
C TRP A 239 13.18 -4.30 -5.99
N ALA A 240 13.95 -3.61 -6.83
CA ALA A 240 14.84 -4.26 -7.79
C ALA A 240 15.88 -5.16 -7.11
N VAL A 241 16.52 -4.67 -6.04
CA VAL A 241 17.48 -5.43 -5.23
C VAL A 241 16.81 -6.65 -4.60
N VAL A 242 15.73 -6.47 -3.86
CA VAL A 242 15.03 -7.56 -3.15
C VAL A 242 14.52 -8.61 -4.12
N TRP A 243 13.87 -8.18 -5.22
CA TRP A 243 13.35 -9.09 -6.23
C TRP A 243 14.45 -9.93 -6.86
N THR A 244 15.54 -9.31 -7.31
CA THR A 244 16.62 -10.02 -8.01
C THR A 244 17.44 -10.90 -7.09
N LEU A 245 17.79 -10.44 -5.89
CA LEU A 245 18.60 -11.22 -4.94
C LEU A 245 17.84 -12.46 -4.44
N LEU A 246 16.60 -12.28 -3.95
CA LEU A 246 15.85 -13.40 -3.38
C LEU A 246 15.40 -14.41 -4.45
N ARG A 247 15.14 -13.95 -5.68
CA ARG A 247 14.83 -14.83 -6.82
C ARG A 247 16.08 -15.41 -7.49
N ARG A 248 17.29 -15.11 -7.00
CA ARG A 248 18.58 -15.52 -7.57
C ARG A 248 18.76 -15.12 -9.05
N ARG A 249 18.14 -14.01 -9.47
CA ARG A 249 18.22 -13.44 -10.83
C ARG A 249 19.29 -12.35 -10.88
N PHE A 250 20.51 -12.66 -10.45
CA PHE A 250 21.62 -11.71 -10.37
C PHE A 250 21.97 -11.07 -11.72
N MET A 251 21.88 -11.83 -12.83
CA MET A 251 22.11 -11.28 -14.16
C MET A 251 21.10 -10.19 -14.52
N THR A 252 19.82 -10.37 -14.15
CA THR A 252 18.80 -9.32 -14.32
C THR A 252 19.15 -8.08 -13.51
N PHE A 253 19.69 -8.23 -12.30
CA PHE A 253 20.17 -7.09 -11.50
C PHE A 253 21.28 -6.31 -12.21
N PHE A 254 22.34 -6.99 -12.67
CA PHE A 254 23.45 -6.34 -13.37
C PHE A 254 23.01 -5.70 -14.69
N VAL A 255 22.08 -6.31 -15.42
CA VAL A 255 21.50 -5.71 -16.64
C VAL A 255 20.72 -4.44 -16.29
N LEU A 256 19.85 -4.48 -15.28
CA LEU A 256 19.10 -3.29 -14.85
C LEU A 256 20.02 -2.18 -14.33
N ALA A 257 21.06 -2.53 -13.57
CA ALA A 257 22.08 -1.61 -13.10
C ALA A 257 22.88 -1.00 -14.26
N GLY A 258 23.26 -1.81 -15.25
CA GLY A 258 23.95 -1.36 -16.47
C GLY A 258 23.08 -0.41 -17.30
N ILE A 259 21.81 -0.74 -17.53
CA ILE A 259 20.85 0.15 -18.19
C ILE A 259 20.69 1.44 -17.40
N GLY A 260 20.53 1.36 -16.08
CA GLY A 260 20.44 2.52 -15.19
C GLY A 260 21.68 3.41 -15.26
N ALA A 261 22.87 2.83 -15.30
CA ALA A 261 24.13 3.55 -15.43
C ALA A 261 24.30 4.21 -16.80
N VAL A 262 23.95 3.53 -17.89
CA VAL A 262 24.00 4.09 -19.26
C VAL A 262 23.00 5.24 -19.42
N VAL A 263 21.74 5.01 -19.03
CA VAL A 263 20.69 6.04 -19.10
C VAL A 263 21.03 7.21 -18.16
N GLY A 264 21.48 6.91 -16.94
CA GLY A 264 21.90 7.90 -15.96
C GLY A 264 23.11 8.72 -16.41
N GLY A 265 24.09 8.08 -17.06
CA GLY A 265 25.25 8.73 -17.66
C GLY A 265 24.89 9.62 -18.85
N TYR A 266 24.06 9.12 -19.76
CA TYR A 266 23.58 9.89 -20.92
C TYR A 266 22.77 11.12 -20.49
N LEU A 267 21.94 10.97 -19.47
CA LEU A 267 21.11 12.04 -18.93
C LEU A 267 21.77 12.78 -17.76
N ALA A 268 23.06 12.54 -17.49
CA ALA A 268 23.74 13.07 -16.31
C ALA A 268 23.75 14.60 -16.29
N SER A 269 24.00 15.27 -17.41
CA SER A 269 24.03 16.74 -17.46
C SER A 269 22.67 17.36 -17.09
N GLN A 270 21.55 16.72 -17.45
CA GLN A 270 20.20 17.16 -17.11
C GLN A 270 19.78 16.73 -15.71
N TYR A 271 20.14 15.52 -15.28
CA TYR A 271 19.75 14.99 -13.99
C TYR A 271 20.62 15.47 -12.85
N VAL A 272 21.92 15.73 -13.04
CA VAL A 272 22.80 16.18 -11.96
C VAL A 272 22.31 17.51 -11.41
N SER A 273 21.90 18.45 -12.26
CA SER A 273 21.31 19.70 -11.79
C SER A 273 19.98 19.47 -11.05
N GLN A 274 19.08 18.65 -11.60
CA GLN A 274 17.80 18.34 -10.96
C GLN A 274 17.95 17.57 -9.63
N VAL A 275 18.86 16.61 -9.57
CA VAL A 275 19.20 15.83 -8.37
C VAL A 275 19.86 16.74 -7.35
N ALA A 276 20.78 17.61 -7.77
CA ALA A 276 21.40 18.61 -6.90
C ALA A 276 20.35 19.57 -6.33
N THR A 277 19.34 19.97 -7.11
CA THR A 277 18.20 20.74 -6.59
C THR A 277 17.41 19.89 -5.59
N ILE A 278 16.94 18.71 -5.97
CA ILE A 278 16.11 17.84 -5.12
C ILE A 278 16.77 17.52 -3.78
N TYR A 279 18.08 17.27 -3.77
CA TYR A 279 18.88 16.96 -2.58
C TYR A 279 19.66 18.17 -2.04
N GLY A 280 19.44 19.37 -2.56
CA GLY A 280 20.24 20.55 -2.25
C GLY A 280 20.17 20.95 -0.79
N LYS A 281 19.01 20.75 -0.14
CA LYS A 281 18.83 20.98 1.29
C LYS A 281 19.64 20.01 2.15
N GLU A 282 19.65 18.73 1.82
CA GLU A 282 20.40 17.73 2.57
C GLU A 282 21.92 17.86 2.32
N LEU A 283 22.34 18.11 1.08
CA LEU A 283 23.74 18.39 0.75
C LEU A 283 24.21 19.69 1.43
N GLY A 284 23.37 20.72 1.42
CA GLY A 284 23.61 21.97 2.11
C GLY A 284 23.80 21.79 3.61
N PHE A 285 22.94 20.99 4.25
CA PHE A 285 23.08 20.64 5.67
C PHE A 285 24.39 19.88 5.96
N LEU A 286 24.73 18.88 5.15
CA LEU A 286 25.99 18.13 5.29
C LEU A 286 27.23 19.02 5.09
N SER A 287 27.14 20.03 4.23
CA SER A 287 28.19 21.03 4.00
C SER A 287 28.23 22.16 5.04
N GLY A 288 27.26 22.22 5.96
CA GLY A 288 27.12 23.30 6.94
C GLY A 288 26.59 24.63 6.39
N THR A 289 26.09 24.65 5.14
CA THR A 289 25.56 25.87 4.50
C THR A 289 24.05 26.07 4.73
N VAL A 290 23.34 25.04 5.18
CA VAL A 290 21.90 25.05 5.42
C VAL A 290 21.60 24.50 6.82
N GLY A 291 20.67 25.12 7.55
CA GLY A 291 20.23 24.64 8.86
C GLY A 291 19.47 23.31 8.81
N ALA A 292 19.51 22.56 9.91
CA ALA A 292 18.79 21.28 10.04
C ALA A 292 17.28 21.42 9.82
N ASP A 293 16.72 22.59 10.11
CA ASP A 293 15.31 22.93 9.98
C ASP A 293 14.79 22.82 8.55
N ARG A 294 15.65 22.98 7.54
CA ARG A 294 15.26 22.88 6.12
C ARG A 294 15.38 21.48 5.55
N THR A 295 16.00 20.54 6.25
CA THR A 295 16.18 19.15 5.77
C THR A 295 14.84 18.43 5.63
N PHE A 296 14.77 17.44 4.73
CA PHE A 296 13.52 16.71 4.43
C PHE A 296 12.36 17.63 4.03
N ASN A 297 12.66 18.73 3.33
CA ASN A 297 11.69 19.78 2.99
C ASN A 297 10.98 20.40 4.21
N GLY A 298 11.72 20.66 5.29
CA GLY A 298 11.17 21.28 6.49
C GLY A 298 10.57 20.31 7.50
N ARG A 299 10.45 19.02 7.14
CA ARG A 299 9.80 18.02 8.00
C ARG A 299 10.55 17.76 9.29
N TRP A 300 11.88 17.84 9.25
CA TRP A 300 12.71 17.62 10.44
C TRP A 300 12.36 18.62 11.56
N TYR A 301 12.20 19.90 11.21
CA TYR A 301 11.76 20.94 12.16
C TYR A 301 10.38 20.64 12.73
N ILE A 302 9.41 20.29 11.87
CA ILE A 302 8.05 19.91 12.30
C ILE A 302 8.09 18.72 13.27
N TRP A 303 8.97 17.74 13.03
CA TRP A 303 9.13 16.59 13.92
C TRP A 303 9.68 16.99 15.29
N GLN A 304 10.67 17.88 15.31
CA GLN A 304 11.22 18.40 16.56
C GLN A 304 10.17 19.17 17.35
N ASP A 305 9.44 20.08 16.71
CA ASP A 305 8.37 20.86 17.34
C ASP A 305 7.29 19.94 17.91
N LYS A 306 6.85 18.94 17.13
CA LYS A 306 5.89 17.95 17.59
C LYS A 306 6.44 17.10 18.74
N PHE A 307 7.73 16.76 18.74
CA PHE A 307 8.32 16.02 19.84
C PHE A 307 8.40 16.86 21.13
N VAL A 308 8.68 18.16 21.02
CA VAL A 308 8.64 19.11 22.14
C VAL A 308 7.21 19.24 22.68
N GLU A 309 6.22 19.43 21.78
CA GLU A 309 4.79 19.47 22.14
C GLU A 309 4.38 18.19 22.89
N TRP A 310 4.77 17.02 22.38
CA TRP A 310 4.51 15.74 23.06
C TRP A 310 5.20 15.66 24.43
N GLY A 311 6.41 16.20 24.55
CA GLY A 311 7.18 16.28 25.80
C GLY A 311 6.48 17.10 26.89
N GLN A 312 5.62 18.05 26.51
CA GLN A 312 4.86 18.89 27.43
C GLN A 312 3.51 18.26 27.86
N LEU A 313 3.09 17.17 27.22
CA LEU A 313 1.86 16.46 27.60
C LEU A 313 1.98 15.80 28.99
N GLY A 314 0.86 15.74 29.72
CA GLY A 314 0.76 15.00 30.97
C GLY A 314 0.96 13.49 30.77
N SER A 315 1.34 12.77 31.83
CA SER A 315 1.70 11.34 31.76
C SER A 315 0.63 10.45 31.14
N VAL A 316 -0.66 10.72 31.45
CA VAL A 316 -1.79 9.97 30.87
C VAL A 316 -1.88 10.18 29.36
N ALA A 317 -1.75 11.43 28.91
CA ALA A 317 -1.79 11.77 27.49
C ALA A 317 -0.58 11.23 26.72
N LYS A 318 0.60 11.17 27.35
CA LYS A 318 1.77 10.49 26.76
C LYS A 318 1.54 8.99 26.59
N LEU A 319 0.86 8.35 27.56
CA LEU A 319 0.60 6.91 27.54
C LEU A 319 -0.50 6.52 26.55
N LEU A 320 -1.61 7.26 26.52
CA LEU A 320 -2.85 6.90 25.81
C LEU A 320 -3.18 7.78 24.60
N GLY A 321 -2.43 8.87 24.38
CA GLY A 321 -2.65 9.81 23.28
C GLY A 321 -3.09 11.19 23.78
N SER A 322 -2.86 12.19 22.94
CA SER A 322 -3.13 13.61 23.23
C SER A 322 -4.62 13.97 23.25
N GLY A 323 -5.49 13.09 22.74
CA GLY A 323 -6.89 13.42 22.49
C GLY A 323 -7.09 14.45 21.37
N LYS A 324 -6.09 14.71 20.54
CA LYS A 324 -6.18 15.64 19.40
C LYS A 324 -5.64 14.97 18.13
N GLU A 325 -6.14 15.38 16.98
CA GLU A 325 -5.60 14.93 15.69
C GLU A 325 -4.23 15.58 15.42
N ALA A 326 -3.18 14.76 15.28
CA ALA A 326 -1.86 15.22 14.86
C ALA A 326 -1.79 15.49 13.35
N LEU A 327 -2.06 16.74 12.97
CA LEU A 327 -1.89 17.24 11.61
C LEU A 327 -0.43 17.67 11.35
N GLY A 328 -0.04 17.67 10.07
CA GLY A 328 1.24 18.23 9.59
C GLY A 328 2.51 17.42 9.89
N ALA A 329 2.47 16.41 10.77
CA ALA A 329 3.65 15.65 11.16
C ALA A 329 4.37 14.96 9.98
N HIS A 330 3.67 14.57 8.91
CA HIS A 330 4.25 13.84 7.78
C HIS A 330 5.13 12.63 8.19
N ASN A 331 4.77 11.96 9.29
CA ASN A 331 5.44 10.78 9.84
C ASN A 331 4.39 9.94 10.55
N ASP A 332 4.20 8.71 10.10
CA ASP A 332 3.13 7.83 10.57
C ASP A 332 3.32 7.43 12.03
N TYR A 333 4.56 7.20 12.45
CA TYR A 333 4.90 6.83 13.83
C TYR A 333 4.59 7.96 14.81
N LEU A 334 4.94 9.20 14.43
CA LEU A 334 4.67 10.37 15.26
C LEU A 334 3.16 10.66 15.34
N GLN A 335 2.41 10.46 14.25
CA GLN A 335 0.95 10.56 14.30
C GLN A 335 0.34 9.55 15.27
N ILE A 336 0.74 8.28 15.19
CA ILE A 336 0.23 7.23 16.08
C ILE A 336 0.60 7.52 17.54
N LEU A 337 1.82 8.03 17.80
CA LEU A 337 2.24 8.46 19.14
C LEU A 337 1.32 9.56 19.69
N PHE A 338 0.92 10.53 18.87
CA PHE A 338 0.02 11.59 19.28
C PHE A 338 -1.43 11.15 19.40
N HIS A 339 -1.91 10.28 18.51
CA HIS A 339 -3.30 9.82 18.51
C HIS A 339 -3.54 8.84 19.66
N ALA A 340 -2.65 7.87 19.87
CA ALA A 340 -2.85 6.72 20.74
C ALA A 340 -1.73 6.49 21.79
N GLY A 341 -0.78 7.43 21.91
CA GLY A 341 0.26 7.40 22.93
C GLY A 341 1.31 6.31 22.72
N ILE A 342 2.14 6.11 23.75
CA ILE A 342 3.18 5.07 23.77
C ILE A 342 2.56 3.68 23.58
N VAL A 343 1.39 3.42 24.16
CA VAL A 343 0.71 2.12 24.04
C VAL A 343 0.33 1.84 22.58
N GLY A 344 -0.32 2.80 21.92
CA GLY A 344 -0.68 2.66 20.51
C GLY A 344 0.53 2.49 19.60
N LEU A 345 1.58 3.29 19.81
CA LEU A 345 2.83 3.17 19.05
C LEU A 345 3.51 1.81 19.27
N ALA A 346 3.59 1.33 20.52
CA ALA A 346 4.19 0.03 20.82
C ALA A 346 3.45 -1.12 20.13
N LEU A 347 2.11 -1.12 20.16
CA LEU A 347 1.29 -2.11 19.45
C LEU A 347 1.48 -2.03 17.94
N TYR A 348 1.57 -0.82 17.37
CA TYR A 348 1.86 -0.64 15.96
C TYR A 348 3.23 -1.21 15.58
N LEU A 349 4.27 -0.93 16.36
CA LEU A 349 5.61 -1.48 16.14
C LEU A 349 5.65 -3.00 16.28
N ILE A 350 4.93 -3.57 17.26
CA ILE A 350 4.79 -5.03 17.43
C ILE A 350 4.11 -5.64 16.19
N LEU A 351 3.06 -5.00 15.68
CA LEU A 351 2.38 -5.43 14.46
C LEU A 351 3.33 -5.42 13.26
N LEU A 352 4.05 -4.31 13.03
CA LEU A 352 5.02 -4.20 11.94
C LEU A 352 6.13 -5.25 12.06
N ALA A 353 6.72 -5.40 13.25
CA ALA A 353 7.76 -6.39 13.50
C ALA A 353 7.26 -7.83 13.25
N SER A 354 6.04 -8.14 13.69
CA SER A 354 5.43 -9.46 13.48
C SER A 354 5.18 -9.75 12.01
N VAL A 355 4.65 -8.79 11.26
CA VAL A 355 4.46 -8.89 9.81
C VAL A 355 5.80 -9.06 9.10
N GLY A 356 6.78 -8.19 9.40
CA GLY A 356 8.11 -8.23 8.81
C GLY A 356 8.81 -9.56 9.05
N PHE A 357 8.78 -10.06 10.29
CA PHE A 357 9.35 -11.36 10.65
C PHE A 357 8.71 -12.51 9.86
N LEU A 358 7.38 -12.54 9.75
CA LEU A 358 6.68 -13.59 8.99
C LEU A 358 6.99 -13.51 7.49
N LEU A 359 7.06 -12.31 6.91
CA LEU A 359 7.39 -12.12 5.49
C LEU A 359 8.84 -12.54 5.19
N ILE A 360 9.81 -12.11 6.02
CA ILE A 360 11.22 -12.51 5.89
C ILE A 360 11.32 -14.03 5.99
N ARG A 361 10.72 -14.64 7.03
CA ARG A 361 10.72 -16.10 7.20
C ARG A 361 10.12 -16.83 5.99
N ASN A 362 9.02 -16.32 5.44
CA ASN A 362 8.37 -16.91 4.27
C ASN A 362 9.26 -16.80 3.03
N ALA A 363 9.85 -15.62 2.77
CA ALA A 363 10.74 -15.39 1.65
C ALA A 363 12.04 -16.23 1.74
N CYS A 364 12.63 -16.36 2.93
CA CYS A 364 13.81 -17.20 3.17
C CYS A 364 13.50 -18.69 2.99
N ARG A 365 12.30 -19.14 3.39
CA ARG A 365 11.90 -20.55 3.21
C ARG A 365 11.58 -20.85 1.74
N ARG A 366 10.90 -19.92 1.06
CA ARG A 366 10.53 -20.05 -0.35
C ARG A 366 10.31 -18.68 -1.00
N ALA A 367 11.28 -18.24 -1.79
CA ALA A 367 11.24 -16.98 -2.53
C ALA A 367 10.38 -17.06 -3.82
N ASP A 368 9.11 -17.48 -3.67
CA ASP A 368 8.15 -17.36 -4.78
C ASP A 368 7.79 -15.87 -5.03
N PRO A 369 7.19 -15.53 -6.18
CA PRO A 369 6.87 -14.15 -6.52
C PRO A 369 6.03 -13.43 -5.46
N LEU A 370 5.08 -14.11 -4.83
CA LEU A 370 4.16 -13.50 -3.88
C LEU A 370 4.80 -13.28 -2.50
N ALA A 371 5.66 -14.18 -2.02
CA ALA A 371 6.42 -13.94 -0.78
C ALA A 371 7.38 -12.76 -0.94
N VAL A 372 8.09 -12.69 -2.07
CA VAL A 372 9.02 -11.61 -2.36
C VAL A 372 8.29 -10.28 -2.53
N ALA A 373 7.15 -10.25 -3.23
CA ALA A 373 6.32 -9.05 -3.35
C ALA A 373 5.75 -8.58 -2.00
N GLY A 374 5.33 -9.50 -1.12
CA GLY A 374 4.90 -9.16 0.23
C GLY A 374 6.00 -8.43 1.01
N LEU A 375 7.25 -8.93 0.95
CA LEU A 375 8.40 -8.27 1.57
C LEU A 375 8.72 -6.91 0.93
N MET A 376 8.66 -6.80 -0.40
CA MET A 376 8.83 -5.54 -1.11
C MET A 376 7.81 -4.48 -0.65
N LEU A 377 6.53 -4.84 -0.54
CA LEU A 377 5.48 -3.95 -0.07
C LEU A 377 5.65 -3.55 1.40
N TYR A 378 6.07 -4.47 2.25
CA TYR A 378 6.40 -4.16 3.64
C TYR A 378 7.53 -3.13 3.72
N LEU A 379 8.61 -3.33 2.96
CA LEU A 379 9.72 -2.38 2.93
C LEU A 379 9.29 -1.01 2.37
N ALA A 380 8.42 -0.98 1.36
CA ALA A 380 7.84 0.26 0.85
C ALA A 380 7.04 1.01 1.94
N TRP A 381 6.22 0.29 2.70
CA TRP A 381 5.48 0.84 3.83
C TRP A 381 6.41 1.44 4.90
N ILE A 382 7.50 0.77 5.26
CA ILE A 382 8.48 1.26 6.23
C ILE A 382 9.14 2.56 5.75
N VAL A 383 9.60 2.60 4.49
CA VAL A 383 10.22 3.80 3.89
C VAL A 383 9.23 4.96 3.88
N ASP A 384 7.98 4.71 3.47
CA ASP A 384 6.97 5.75 3.41
C ASP A 384 6.52 6.22 4.80
N SER A 385 6.49 5.36 5.81
CA SER A 385 6.05 5.74 7.17
C SER A 385 7.00 6.71 7.87
N VAL A 386 8.27 6.77 7.47
CA VAL A 386 9.26 7.71 8.03
C VAL A 386 9.02 9.13 7.51
N GLY A 387 8.88 9.27 6.20
CA GLY A 387 8.82 10.57 5.54
C GLY A 387 7.39 11.03 5.24
N LEU A 388 6.39 10.17 5.36
CA LEU A 388 5.01 10.42 4.96
C LEU A 388 4.02 9.79 5.96
N VAL A 389 2.73 9.87 5.61
CA VAL A 389 1.62 9.28 6.37
C VAL A 389 0.89 8.35 5.41
N PRO A 390 1.45 7.18 5.07
CA PRO A 390 0.82 6.24 4.14
C PRO A 390 -0.55 5.78 4.63
N SER A 391 -0.80 5.82 5.96
CA SER A 391 -2.12 5.59 6.53
C SER A 391 -3.17 6.58 6.00
N ALA A 392 -2.83 7.80 5.60
CA ALA A 392 -3.79 8.75 5.05
C ALA A 392 -4.34 8.38 3.66
N TYR A 393 -3.72 7.42 2.96
CA TYR A 393 -4.07 7.06 1.57
C TYR A 393 -4.75 5.69 1.53
N SER A 394 -6.08 5.66 1.58
CA SER A 394 -6.87 4.42 1.62
C SER A 394 -6.55 3.46 0.47
N GLY A 395 -6.43 3.96 -0.76
CA GLY A 395 -6.07 3.15 -1.93
C GLY A 395 -4.70 2.47 -1.78
N TYR A 396 -3.71 3.20 -1.28
CA TYR A 396 -2.38 2.65 -0.99
C TYR A 396 -2.43 1.59 0.11
N GLN A 397 -3.19 1.83 1.18
CA GLN A 397 -3.39 0.86 2.25
C GLN A 397 -4.05 -0.43 1.76
N TRP A 398 -5.10 -0.34 0.95
CA TRP A 398 -5.78 -1.53 0.40
C TRP A 398 -4.83 -2.37 -0.46
N PHE A 399 -4.02 -1.70 -1.28
CA PHE A 399 -3.02 -2.35 -2.12
C PHE A 399 -1.91 -3.02 -1.30
N VAL A 400 -1.23 -2.26 -0.42
CA VAL A 400 -0.11 -2.74 0.38
C VAL A 400 -0.55 -3.83 1.35
N TRP A 401 -1.50 -3.51 2.24
CA TRP A 401 -1.90 -4.43 3.29
C TRP A 401 -2.65 -5.63 2.72
N GLY A 402 -3.43 -5.45 1.66
CA GLY A 402 -4.16 -6.56 1.04
C GLY A 402 -3.25 -7.59 0.39
N LEU A 403 -2.22 -7.17 -0.35
CA LEU A 403 -1.26 -8.11 -0.93
C LEU A 403 -0.33 -8.74 0.12
N ILE A 404 0.04 -8.01 1.18
CA ILE A 404 0.73 -8.59 2.34
C ILE A 404 -0.15 -9.66 3.00
N GLY A 405 -1.42 -9.34 3.27
CA GLY A 405 -2.39 -10.26 3.87
C GLY A 405 -2.57 -11.51 3.02
N LEU A 406 -2.70 -11.36 1.70
CA LEU A 406 -2.79 -12.47 0.75
C LEU A 406 -1.54 -13.36 0.80
N SER A 407 -0.35 -12.77 0.79
CA SER A 407 0.93 -13.48 0.86
C SER A 407 1.06 -14.30 2.14
N LEU A 408 0.74 -13.70 3.29
CA LEU A 408 0.76 -14.39 4.59
C LEU A 408 -0.29 -15.50 4.69
N ARG A 409 -1.50 -15.24 4.17
CA ARG A 409 -2.61 -16.19 4.22
C ARG A 409 -2.34 -17.46 3.44
N ILE A 410 -1.86 -17.33 2.20
CA ILE A 410 -1.51 -18.50 1.37
C ILE A 410 -0.47 -19.38 2.07
N ARG A 411 0.54 -18.77 2.71
CA ARG A 411 1.55 -19.51 3.48
C ARG A 411 1.01 -20.16 4.74
N GLN A 412 0.01 -19.56 5.37
CA GLN A 412 -0.66 -20.16 6.53
C GLN A 412 -1.48 -21.39 6.11
N ASP A 413 -2.22 -21.30 5.02
CA ASP A 413 -3.05 -22.39 4.51
C ASP A 413 -2.20 -23.60 4.08
N GLU A 414 -1.08 -23.37 3.36
CA GLU A 414 -0.12 -24.43 3.02
C GLU A 414 0.44 -25.17 4.25
N ARG A 415 0.69 -24.48 5.36
CA ARG A 415 1.18 -25.10 6.61
C ARG A 415 0.09 -25.91 7.31
N GLY A 416 -1.15 -25.46 7.24
CA GLY A 416 -2.30 -26.18 7.79
C GLY A 416 -2.47 -27.53 7.10
N ASP A 417 -2.43 -27.55 5.77
CA ASP A 417 -2.56 -28.77 4.96
C ASP A 417 -1.46 -29.79 5.28
N LEU A 418 -0.21 -29.35 5.46
CA LEU A 418 0.91 -30.25 5.79
C LEU A 418 0.73 -30.93 7.15
N ARG A 419 0.23 -30.21 8.16
CA ARG A 419 -0.03 -30.77 9.49
C ARG A 419 -1.12 -31.84 9.48
N VAL A 420 -2.16 -31.64 8.66
CA VAL A 420 -3.23 -32.64 8.49
C VAL A 420 -2.65 -33.92 7.89
N ILE A 421 -1.88 -33.81 6.80
CA ILE A 421 -1.22 -34.96 6.16
C ILE A 421 -0.26 -35.68 7.13
N GLU A 422 0.53 -34.93 7.91
CA GLU A 422 1.41 -35.51 8.92
C GLU A 422 0.64 -36.23 10.03
N SER A 423 -0.50 -35.68 10.49
CA SER A 423 -1.35 -36.31 11.50
C SER A 423 -2.04 -37.59 10.99
N GLU A 424 -2.47 -37.59 9.72
CA GLU A 424 -3.02 -38.78 9.05
C GLU A 424 -1.94 -39.87 8.90
N ARG A 425 -0.72 -39.50 8.50
CA ARG A 425 0.42 -40.43 8.39
C ARG A 425 0.87 -41.00 9.74
N ALA A 426 0.76 -40.21 10.80
CA ALA A 426 1.09 -40.66 12.16
C ALA A 426 0.04 -41.60 12.77
N GLY A 427 -1.07 -41.87 12.08
CA GLY A 427 -2.18 -42.68 12.62
C GLY A 427 -2.87 -42.05 13.83
N LEU A 428 -2.63 -40.76 14.08
CA LEU A 428 -3.17 -40.03 15.23
C LEU A 428 -4.59 -39.49 14.98
N VAL A 429 -5.04 -39.50 13.73
CA VAL A 429 -6.42 -39.15 13.40
C VAL A 429 -7.24 -40.44 13.49
N VAL A 430 -7.87 -40.65 14.65
CA VAL A 430 -9.00 -41.57 14.78
C VAL A 430 -10.06 -41.04 13.82
N THR A 431 -10.22 -41.70 12.68
CA THR A 431 -11.26 -41.39 11.73
C THR A 431 -12.59 -41.60 12.42
N ASP A 432 -13.18 -40.52 12.90
CA ASP A 432 -14.57 -40.50 13.30
C ASP A 432 -15.38 -40.74 12.02
N SER A 433 -15.69 -42.02 11.78
CA SER A 433 -16.20 -42.59 10.52
C SER A 433 -17.61 -42.09 10.14
N SER A 434 -18.15 -41.12 10.88
CA SER A 434 -19.51 -40.61 10.74
C SER A 434 -19.62 -39.30 9.95
N CYS A 435 -18.51 -38.64 9.59
CA CYS A 435 -18.56 -37.36 8.88
C CYS A 435 -17.98 -37.48 7.46
N THR A 436 -18.84 -37.81 6.50
CA THR A 436 -18.52 -37.73 5.06
C THR A 436 -18.32 -36.26 4.68
N VAL A 437 -17.13 -35.72 4.89
CA VAL A 437 -16.74 -34.43 4.32
C VAL A 437 -16.71 -34.62 2.81
N PRO A 438 -17.54 -33.90 2.03
CA PRO A 438 -17.50 -34.02 0.58
C PRO A 438 -16.09 -33.67 0.14
N ARG A 439 -15.42 -34.60 -0.56
CA ARG A 439 -14.16 -34.37 -1.28
C ARG A 439 -14.43 -33.31 -2.34
N GLY A 440 -14.41 -32.05 -1.92
CA GLY A 440 -14.44 -30.90 -2.78
C GLY A 440 -13.29 -31.06 -3.76
N VAL A 441 -13.68 -31.18 -5.04
CA VAL A 441 -12.86 -31.23 -6.25
C VAL A 441 -11.44 -30.74 -5.95
N ALA A 442 -10.45 -31.60 -6.21
CA ALA A 442 -9.04 -31.23 -6.30
C ALA A 442 -8.87 -30.25 -7.46
N GLY A 443 -9.44 -29.05 -7.33
CA GLY A 443 -9.16 -27.91 -8.17
C GLY A 443 -7.67 -27.71 -8.06
N ARG A 444 -6.99 -27.80 -9.21
CA ARG A 444 -5.54 -27.71 -9.38
C ARG A 444 -4.96 -26.62 -8.48
N ARG A 445 -4.70 -26.95 -7.21
CA ARG A 445 -3.87 -26.17 -6.30
C ARG A 445 -2.56 -26.09 -7.03
N PHE A 446 -2.08 -24.86 -7.27
CA PHE A 446 -0.88 -24.55 -8.04
C PHE A 446 -0.04 -25.82 -8.28
N PRO A 447 -0.02 -26.40 -9.50
CA PRO A 447 1.13 -27.21 -9.87
C PRO A 447 2.26 -26.19 -9.86
N LEU A 448 2.84 -25.99 -8.68
CA LEU A 448 4.03 -25.22 -8.49
C LEU A 448 5.02 -25.94 -9.37
N VAL A 449 5.31 -25.29 -10.49
CA VAL A 449 6.22 -25.74 -11.52
C VAL A 449 7.37 -26.47 -10.81
N SER A 450 7.33 -27.79 -10.87
CA SER A 450 8.50 -28.62 -10.65
C SER A 450 9.38 -28.30 -11.85
N GLU A 451 10.29 -27.35 -11.67
CA GLU A 451 11.58 -27.41 -12.35
C GLU A 451 12.43 -28.45 -11.64
#